data_AF-A0A519C619-F1
#
_entry.id   AF-A0A519C619-F1
#
_cell.length_a   1.000
_cell.length_b   1.000
_cell.length_c   1.000
_cell.angle_alpha   90.00
_cell.angle_beta   90.00
_cell.angle_gamma   90.00
#
_symmetry.space_group_name_H-M   'P 1'
#
loop_
_entity.id
_entity.type
_entity.pdbx_description
1 polymer ?
#
loop_
_entity_poly.entity_id
_entity_poly.type
_entity_poly.pdbx_seq_one_letter_code
_entity_poly.pdbx_strand_id
1 'polypeptide(L)'
;MGQLSVNKSETEVCFNGINHRLFIGGLGFDFRNFIIQENGYAELELTGPEDPLYTLLDFEEPRVIYVVSRVGVEELILQGCIIKEIEGDTCTLLYSKLQLKS
;
A
#
# COMPACT_ATOMS: atom_id res chain seq x y z
N MET A 1 27.53 -3.02 32.50
CA MET A 1 27.04 -2.02 31.54
C MET A 1 26.19 -2.76 30.52
N GLY A 2 24.88 -2.72 30.67
CA GLY A 2 23.97 -3.33 29.70
C GLY A 2 23.69 -2.34 28.58
N GLN A 3 24.19 -2.62 27.38
CA GLN A 3 23.64 -2.01 26.16
C GLN A 3 22.50 -2.91 25.71
N LEU A 4 21.28 -2.51 26.06
CA LEU A 4 20.06 -3.01 25.43
C LEU A 4 20.11 -2.61 23.95
N SER A 5 20.14 -3.60 23.06
CA SER A 5 20.04 -3.37 21.62
C SER A 5 18.73 -2.65 21.34
N VAL A 6 18.82 -1.54 20.61
CA VAL A 6 17.68 -0.81 20.09
C VAL A 6 16.82 -1.78 19.29
N ASN A 7 15.66 -2.17 19.83
CA ASN A 7 14.61 -2.80 19.07
C ASN A 7 14.20 -1.78 18.00
N LYS A 8 14.68 -1.95 16.77
CA LYS A 8 14.03 -1.34 15.60
C LYS A 8 12.66 -2.00 15.52
N SER A 9 11.65 -1.39 16.13
CA SER A 9 10.27 -1.71 15.81
C SER A 9 10.09 -1.29 14.36
N GLU A 10 10.08 -2.25 13.44
CA GLU A 10 9.58 -2.06 12.08
C GLU A 10 8.17 -1.49 12.24
N THR A 11 8.02 -0.19 11.94
CA THR A 11 6.75 0.49 12.17
C THR A 11 5.90 0.24 10.94
N GLU A 12 5.09 -0.80 10.99
CA GLU A 12 4.11 -1.09 9.94
C GLU A 12 2.97 -0.07 9.99
N VAL A 13 2.61 0.48 8.83
CA VAL A 13 1.41 1.32 8.69
C VAL A 13 0.34 0.50 8.00
N CYS A 14 -0.82 0.37 8.63
CA CYS A 14 -1.91 -0.48 8.14
C CYS A 14 -3.17 0.34 7.87
N PHE A 15 -3.76 0.12 6.70
CA PHE A 15 -5.05 0.66 6.31
C PHE A 15 -6.04 -0.46 6.05
N ASN A 16 -7.29 -0.26 6.44
CA ASN A 16 -8.41 -1.16 6.19
C ASN A 16 -9.39 -0.49 5.21
N GLY A 17 -9.82 -1.21 4.18
CA GLY A 17 -10.76 -0.71 3.17
C GLY A 17 -12.19 -0.46 3.66
N ILE A 18 -12.56 -0.89 4.86
CA ILE A 18 -13.78 -0.42 5.54
C ILE A 18 -13.70 1.10 5.74
N ASN A 19 -12.55 1.61 6.17
CA ASN A 19 -12.34 3.01 6.52
C ASN A 19 -11.65 3.82 5.43
N HIS A 20 -11.07 3.16 4.42
CA HIS A 20 -10.24 3.81 3.40
C HIS A 20 -10.59 3.34 2.00
N ARG A 21 -10.12 4.08 1.01
CA ARG A 21 -10.17 3.75 -0.40
C ARG A 21 -8.83 4.09 -1.04
N LEU A 22 -8.39 3.25 -1.98
CA LEU A 22 -7.18 3.50 -2.76
C LEU A 22 -7.52 4.31 -4.00
N PHE A 23 -6.61 5.17 -4.43
CA PHE A 23 -6.71 5.85 -5.72
C PHE A 23 -5.43 5.67 -6.53
N ILE A 24 -5.60 5.31 -7.80
CA ILE A 24 -4.52 5.14 -8.78
C ILE A 24 -4.94 5.84 -10.06
N GLY A 25 -4.16 6.80 -10.54
CA GLY A 25 -4.49 7.57 -11.74
C GLY A 25 -5.84 8.29 -11.68
N GLY A 26 -6.31 8.63 -10.48
CA GLY A 26 -7.62 9.26 -10.24
C GLY A 26 -8.81 8.30 -10.18
N LEU A 27 -8.60 6.99 -10.37
CA LEU A 27 -9.61 5.96 -10.21
C LEU A 27 -9.58 5.39 -8.80
N GLY A 28 -10.76 5.17 -8.20
CA GLY A 28 -10.89 4.71 -6.81
C GLY A 28 -11.18 3.21 -6.70
N PHE A 29 -10.41 2.50 -5.89
CA PHE A 29 -10.47 1.05 -5.67
C PHE A 29 -10.78 0.72 -4.22
N ASP A 30 -11.72 -0.21 -4.04
CA ASP A 30 -11.93 -0.85 -2.74
C ASP A 30 -10.90 -1.96 -2.56
N PHE A 31 -10.53 -2.23 -1.31
CA PHE A 31 -9.56 -3.24 -0.92
C PHE A 31 -9.95 -3.77 0.46
N ARG A 32 -9.27 -4.81 0.96
CA ARG A 32 -9.49 -5.32 2.32
C ARG A 32 -8.47 -4.74 3.28
N ASN A 33 -7.19 -5.02 3.04
CA ASN A 33 -6.08 -4.56 3.87
C ASN A 33 -4.95 -4.01 3.00
N PHE A 34 -4.28 -2.98 3.50
CA PHE A 34 -3.09 -2.43 2.87
C PHE A 34 -2.04 -2.15 3.93
N ILE A 35 -0.96 -2.93 3.91
CA ILE A 35 0.10 -2.92 4.90
C ILE A 35 1.35 -2.36 4.24
N ILE A 36 1.98 -1.38 4.88
CA ILE A 36 3.21 -0.76 4.40
C ILE A 36 4.34 -1.07 5.35
N GLN A 37 5.37 -1.67 4.81
CA GLN A 37 6.58 -2.04 5.50
C GLN A 37 7.68 -1.02 5.15
N GLU A 38 8.40 -0.49 6.15
CA GLU A 38 9.44 0.54 5.93
C GLU A 38 10.62 0.08 5.06
N ASN A 39 10.70 -1.21 4.75
CA ASN A 39 11.72 -1.84 3.90
C ASN A 39 11.50 -1.60 2.38
N GLY A 40 10.47 -0.83 2.00
CA GLY A 40 10.15 -0.55 0.58
C GLY A 40 9.13 -1.51 -0.03
N TYR A 41 8.51 -2.36 0.80
CA TYR A 41 7.46 -3.29 0.38
C TYR A 41 6.11 -2.88 0.95
N ALA A 42 5.05 -3.16 0.20
CA ALA A 42 3.69 -3.05 0.68
C ALA A 42 2.87 -4.25 0.25
N GLU A 43 1.97 -4.71 1.10
CA GLU A 43 1.06 -5.81 0.82
C GLU A 43 -0.35 -5.28 0.71
N LEU A 44 -0.98 -5.54 -0.43
CA LEU A 44 -2.32 -5.10 -0.76
C LEU A 44 -3.22 -6.32 -0.94
N GLU A 45 -4.17 -6.50 -0.01
CA GLU A 45 -5.21 -7.51 -0.12
C GLU A 45 -6.42 -6.91 -0.82
N LEU A 46 -6.76 -7.47 -1.99
CA LEU A 46 -7.86 -7.02 -2.84
C LEU A 46 -9.13 -7.82 -2.57
N THR A 47 -10.22 -7.39 -3.20
CA THR A 47 -11.52 -8.03 -3.01
C THR A 47 -11.59 -9.42 -3.66
N GLY A 48 -10.75 -9.69 -4.66
CA GLY A 48 -10.62 -10.97 -5.35
C GLY A 48 -9.60 -10.93 -6.51
N PRO A 49 -9.35 -12.07 -7.19
CA PRO A 49 -8.33 -12.20 -8.24
C PRO A 49 -8.66 -11.47 -9.56
N GLU A 50 -9.93 -11.08 -9.77
CA GLU A 50 -10.38 -10.34 -10.96
C GLU A 50 -10.37 -8.82 -10.75
N ASP A 51 -9.65 -8.33 -9.74
CA ASP A 51 -9.68 -6.92 -9.39
C ASP A 51 -9.10 -6.05 -10.54
N PRO A 52 -9.83 -5.02 -11.00
CA PRO A 52 -9.36 -4.13 -12.06
C PRO A 52 -8.02 -3.47 -11.75
N LEU A 53 -7.65 -3.38 -10.47
CA LEU A 53 -6.38 -2.81 -10.02
C LEU A 53 -5.17 -3.54 -10.62
N TYR A 54 -5.27 -4.85 -10.90
CA TYR A 54 -4.22 -5.60 -11.59
C TYR A 54 -3.99 -5.17 -13.05
N THR A 55 -4.93 -4.45 -13.65
CA THR A 55 -4.75 -3.90 -15.01
C THR A 55 -4.08 -2.52 -15.01
N LEU A 56 -4.02 -1.87 -13.84
CA LEU A 56 -3.48 -0.52 -13.68
C LEU A 56 -2.09 -0.51 -13.05
N LEU A 57 -1.88 -1.40 -12.09
CA LEU A 57 -0.56 -1.73 -11.59
C LEU A 57 0.05 -2.80 -12.49
N ASP A 58 1.29 -2.58 -12.88
CA ASP A 58 2.05 -3.52 -13.71
C ASP A 58 3.42 -3.78 -13.03
N PHE A 59 4.11 -4.81 -13.52
CA PHE A 59 5.44 -5.19 -13.07
C PHE A 59 6.53 -4.22 -13.56
N GLU A 60 6.28 -3.46 -14.64
CA GLU A 60 7.28 -2.58 -15.25
C GLU A 60 6.98 -1.09 -15.05
N GLU A 61 5.72 -0.67 -15.15
CA GLU A 61 5.35 0.74 -15.08
C GLU A 61 5.06 1.23 -13.65
N PRO A 62 5.89 2.13 -13.08
CA PRO A 62 5.66 2.67 -11.75
C PRO A 62 4.41 3.55 -11.69
N ARG A 63 3.58 3.33 -10.67
CA ARG A 63 2.37 4.12 -10.39
C ARG A 63 2.49 4.89 -9.08
N VAL A 64 1.57 5.84 -8.89
CA VAL A 64 1.36 6.53 -7.61
C VAL A 64 0.04 6.04 -7.03
N ILE A 65 0.08 5.64 -5.76
CA ILE A 65 -1.07 5.17 -5.00
C ILE A 65 -1.36 6.19 -3.90
N TYR A 66 -2.61 6.59 -3.78
CA TYR A 66 -3.11 7.42 -2.69
C TYR A 66 -4.01 6.58 -1.80
N VAL A 67 -3.91 6.74 -0.47
CA VAL A 67 -4.90 6.23 0.47
C VAL A 67 -5.68 7.40 1.02
N VAL A 68 -7.00 7.33 0.86
CA VAL A 68 -7.93 8.36 1.32
C VAL A 68 -8.94 7.71 2.24
N SER A 69 -9.16 8.26 3.43
CA SER A 69 -10.23 7.80 4.29
C SER A 69 -11.60 8.02 3.67
N ARG A 70 -12.60 7.25 4.07
CA ARG A 70 -13.98 7.36 3.58
C ARG A 70 -14.62 8.71 3.92
N VAL A 71 -14.04 9.46 4.86
CA VAL A 71 -14.43 10.84 5.18
C VAL A 71 -13.75 11.90 4.29
N GLY A 72 -12.90 11.47 3.35
CA GLY A 72 -12.29 12.32 2.32
C GLY A 72 -10.93 12.91 2.69
N VAL A 73 -10.27 12.41 3.72
CA VAL A 73 -8.92 12.87 4.12
C VAL A 73 -7.88 12.00 3.42
N GLU A 74 -6.96 12.61 2.67
CA GLU A 74 -5.78 11.92 2.14
C GLU A 74 -4.81 11.65 3.29
N GLU A 75 -4.50 10.38 3.54
CA GLU A 75 -3.65 9.96 4.65
C GLU A 75 -2.29 9.43 4.18
N LEU A 76 -2.21 8.98 2.92
CA LEU A 76 -0.99 8.43 2.36
C LEU A 76 -0.81 8.75 0.87
N ILE A 77 0.44 9.01 0.48
CA ILE A 77 0.93 8.88 -0.88
C ILE A 77 2.10 7.89 -0.94
N LEU A 78 1.98 6.87 -1.79
CA LEU A 78 3.02 5.91 -2.14
C LEU A 78 3.43 6.11 -3.60
N GLN A 79 4.72 6.30 -3.86
CA GLN A 79 5.22 6.63 -5.21
C GLN A 79 6.16 5.56 -5.75
N GLY A 80 6.07 5.33 -7.06
CA GLY A 80 6.91 4.35 -7.75
C GLY A 80 6.48 2.92 -7.43
N CYS A 81 5.18 2.69 -7.28
CA CYS A 81 4.60 1.40 -6.95
C CYS A 81 4.62 0.50 -8.19
N ILE A 82 5.25 -0.66 -8.08
CA ILE A 82 5.24 -1.72 -9.10
C ILE A 82 4.84 -3.04 -8.45
N ILE A 83 4.17 -3.90 -9.21
CA ILE A 83 3.85 -5.25 -8.73
C ILE A 83 5.15 -6.07 -8.65
N LYS A 84 5.36 -6.71 -7.51
CA LYS A 84 6.43 -7.68 -7.32
C LYS A 84 5.92 -9.11 -7.50
N GLU A 85 4.77 -9.40 -6.91
CA GLU A 85 4.19 -10.73 -6.84
C GLU A 85 2.68 -10.64 -6.60
N ILE A 86 1.93 -11.63 -7.11
CA ILE A 86 0.50 -11.79 -6.87
C ILE A 86 0.27 -13.23 -6.41
N GLU A 87 -0.30 -13.40 -5.22
CA GLU A 87 -0.68 -14.68 -4.64
C GLU A 87 -2.17 -14.65 -4.26
N GLY A 88 -3.03 -15.21 -5.11
CA GLY A 88 -4.47 -15.24 -4.87
C GLY A 88 -5.09 -13.84 -4.92
N ASP A 89 -5.57 -13.36 -3.77
CA ASP A 89 -6.15 -12.02 -3.59
C ASP A 89 -5.14 -11.02 -2.98
N THR A 90 -3.90 -11.43 -2.73
CA THR A 90 -2.84 -10.59 -2.19
C THR A 90 -1.86 -10.17 -3.28
N CYS A 91 -1.52 -8.88 -3.30
CA CYS A 91 -0.58 -8.27 -4.22
C CYS A 91 0.57 -7.64 -3.43
N THR A 92 1.79 -8.10 -3.66
CA THR A 92 3.00 -7.49 -3.09
C THR A 92 3.51 -6.42 -4.04
N LEU A 93 3.74 -5.22 -3.50
CA LEU A 93 4.20 -4.05 -4.21
C LEU A 93 5.60 -3.66 -3.72
N LEU A 94 6.45 -3.26 -4.66
CA LEU A 94 7.63 -2.45 -4.33
C LEU A 94 7.26 -0.98 -4.47
N TYR A 95 7.78 -0.14 -3.58
CA TYR A 95 7.66 1.30 -3.70
C TYR A 95 8.99 2.01 -3.49
N SER A 96 9.12 3.20 -4.09
CA SER A 96 10.34 4.00 -4.01
C SER A 96 10.29 5.10 -2.94
N LYS A 97 9.09 5.58 -2.61
CA LYS A 97 8.91 6.67 -1.67
C LYS A 97 7.56 6.62 -0.96
N LEU A 98 7.60 6.88 0.34
CA LEU A 98 6.47 6.96 1.25
C LEU A 98 6.26 8.41 1.71
N GLN A 99 5.01 8.88 1.73
CA GLN A 99 4.63 10.14 2.34
C GLN A 99 3.33 9.96 3.13
N LEU A 100 3.44 9.98 4.46
CA LEU A 100 2.28 10.05 5.35
C LEU A 100 1.79 11.50 5.43
N LYS A 101 0.47 11.67 5.41
CA LYS A 101 -0.18 12.97 5.65
C LYS A 101 -0.72 12.99 7.07
N SER A 102 -0.55 14.14 7.73
CA SER A 102 -0.95 14.41 9.12
C SER A 102 -2.13 15.37 9.15
#